data_AF-A0A6G6YQX3-F1
#
_entry.id   AF-A0A6G6YQX3-F1
#
_cell.length_a   1.000
_cell.length_b   1.000
_cell.length_c   1.000
_cell.angle_alpha   90.00
_cell.angle_beta   90.00
_cell.angle_gamma   90.00
#
_symmetry.space_group_name_H-M   'P 1'
#
loop_
_entity.id
_entity.type
_entity.pdbx_description
1 polymer ?
#
loop_
_entity_poly.entity_id
_entity_poly.type
_entity_poly.pdbx_seq_one_letter_code
_entity_poly.pdbx_strand_id
1 'polypeptide(L)' 'MSALHAKLERFEVLAAECEMIASRVQDGSSRELYLRLGARYRDLATDMRTVIASVNKAA' A
#
# COMPACT_ATOMS: atom_id res chain seq x y z
N MET A 1 -18.38 -4.88 -0.49
CA MET A 1 -17.01 -4.59 -0.97
C MET A 1 -16.47 -5.82 -1.68
N SER A 2 -15.98 -5.74 -2.93
CA SER A 2 -15.43 -6.91 -3.63
C SER A 2 -14.09 -7.34 -3.04
N ALA A 3 -13.66 -8.60 -3.23
CA ALA A 3 -12.35 -9.08 -2.79
C ALA A 3 -11.16 -8.23 -3.30
N LEU A 4 -11.25 -7.67 -4.53
CA LEU A 4 -10.22 -6.79 -5.09
C LEU A 4 -10.12 -5.46 -4.31
N HIS A 5 -11.26 -4.83 -4.04
CA HIS A 5 -11.34 -3.62 -3.24
C HIS A 5 -10.85 -3.83 -1.79
N ALA A 6 -11.20 -4.95 -1.15
CA ALA A 6 -10.67 -5.28 0.18
C ALA A 6 -9.14 -5.46 0.18
N LYS A 7 -8.58 -6.02 -0.91
CA LYS A 7 -7.13 -6.16 -1.06
C LYS A 7 -6.45 -4.81 -1.32
N LEU A 8 -7.07 -3.92 -2.10
CA LEU A 8 -6.62 -2.54 -2.29
C LEU A 8 -6.56 -1.79 -0.95
N GLU A 9 -7.66 -1.79 -0.21
CA GLU A 9 -7.76 -1.13 1.10
C GLU A 9 -6.65 -1.63 2.04
N ARG A 10 -6.39 -2.95 2.06
CA ARG A 10 -5.33 -3.52 2.87
C ARG A 10 -3.94 -3.00 2.49
N PHE A 11 -3.64 -2.80 1.21
CA PHE A 11 -2.37 -2.21 0.79
C PHE A 11 -2.26 -0.73 1.19
N GLU A 12 -3.36 0.03 1.08
CA GLU A 12 -3.40 1.43 1.49
C GLU A 12 -3.18 1.59 3.01
N VAL A 13 -3.81 0.74 3.82
CA VAL A 13 -3.60 0.69 5.27
C VAL A 13 -2.15 0.37 5.61
N LEU A 14 -1.57 -0.68 5.00
CA LEU A 14 -0.19 -1.09 5.26
C LEU A 14 0.82 0.01 4.85
N ALA A 15 0.56 0.73 3.77
CA ALA A 15 1.38 1.88 3.37
C ALA A 15 1.34 3.00 4.42
N ALA A 16 0.13 3.36 4.90
CA ALA A 16 -0.05 4.38 5.91
C ALA A 16 0.58 3.99 7.27
N GLU A 17 0.47 2.73 7.66
CA GLU A 17 1.13 2.20 8.86
C GLU A 17 2.65 2.30 8.77
N CYS A 18 3.23 1.96 7.61
CA CYS A 18 4.67 2.10 7.39
C CYS A 18 5.14 3.56 7.52
N GLU A 19 4.39 4.51 6.96
CA GLU A 19 4.71 5.95 7.08
C GLU A 19 4.59 6.43 8.53
N MET A 20 3.56 5.97 9.25
CA MET A 20 3.39 6.26 10.67
C MET A 20 4.57 5.73 11.50
N ILE A 21 4.99 4.49 11.27
CA ILE A 21 6.14 3.90 11.99
C ILE A 21 7.42 4.65 11.64
N ALA A 22 7.68 4.91 10.35
CA ALA A 22 8.84 5.66 9.90
C ALA A 22 8.96 7.05 10.55
N SER A 23 7.83 7.69 10.86
CA SER A 23 7.81 8.99 11.57
C SER A 23 8.16 8.90 13.06
N ARG A 24 8.05 7.71 13.67
CA ARG A 24 8.22 7.49 15.12
C ARG A 24 9.56 6.86 15.48
N VAL A 25 10.18 6.13 14.55
CA VAL A 25 11.48 5.48 14.79
C VAL A 25 12.61 6.52 14.72
N GLN A 26 13.48 6.50 15.74
CA GLN A 26 14.66 7.37 15.80
C GLN A 26 15.88 6.77 15.09
N ASP A 27 15.90 5.44 14.91
CA ASP A 27 16.94 4.75 14.17
C ASP A 27 16.76 4.97 12.65
N GLY A 28 17.81 5.49 12.00
CA GLY A 28 17.80 5.82 10.58
C GLY A 28 17.64 4.60 9.68
N SER A 29 18.20 3.45 10.06
CA SER A 29 18.11 2.22 9.26
C SER A 29 16.69 1.64 9.26
N SER A 30 16.05 1.63 10.43
CA SER A 30 14.66 1.23 10.61
C SER A 30 13.72 2.21 9.89
N ARG A 31 14.00 3.52 9.97
CA ARG A 31 13.24 4.53 9.23
C ARG A 31 13.25 4.27 7.73
N GLU A 32 14.43 4.04 7.15
CA GLU A 32 14.58 3.77 5.73
C GLU A 32 13.85 2.48 5.32
N LEU A 33 13.94 1.43 6.14
CA LEU A 33 13.24 0.17 5.91
C LEU A 33 11.73 0.38 5.79
N TYR A 34 11.11 1.07 6.76
CA TYR A 34 9.67 1.32 6.72
C TYR A 34 9.27 2.25 5.57
N LEU A 35 10.08 3.25 5.22
CA LEU A 35 9.81 4.09 4.05
C LEU A 35 9.81 3.27 2.74
N ARG A 36 10.80 2.39 2.57
CA ARG A 36 10.88 1.50 1.40
C ARG A 36 9.71 0.53 1.35
N LEU A 37 9.32 -0.02 2.50
CA LEU A 37 8.18 -0.94 2.57
C LEU A 37 6.85 -0.23 2.27
N GLY A 38 6.64 0.98 2.81
CA GLY A 38 5.47 1.80 2.51
C GLY A 38 5.37 2.15 1.03
N ALA A 39 6.49 2.49 0.39
CA ALA A 39 6.54 2.70 -1.05
C ALA A 39 6.11 1.45 -1.84
N ARG A 40 6.56 0.25 -1.45
CA ARG A 40 6.13 -1.01 -2.08
C ARG A 40 4.64 -1.26 -1.94
N TYR A 41 4.04 -0.96 -0.79
CA TYR A 41 2.59 -1.08 -0.64
C TYR A 41 1.82 -0.07 -1.49
N ARG A 42 2.35 1.14 -1.70
CA ARG A 42 1.76 2.11 -2.64
C ARG A 42 1.84 1.65 -4.10
N ASP A 43 2.94 1.02 -4.50
CA ASP A 43 3.07 0.39 -5.82
C ASP A 43 1.98 -0.68 -6.00
N LEU A 44 1.85 -1.59 -5.03
CA LEU A 44 0.84 -2.66 -5.05
C LEU A 44 -0.60 -2.13 -5.06
N ALA A 45 -0.89 -1.05 -4.33
CA ALA A 45 -2.19 -0.38 -4.37
C ALA A 45 -2.48 0.19 -5.77
N THR A 46 -1.46 0.77 -6.42
CA THR A 46 -1.57 1.31 -7.79
C THR A 46 -1.85 0.21 -8.81
N ASP A 47 -1.13 -0.90 -8.71
CA ASP A 47 -1.37 -2.09 -9.54
C ASP A 47 -2.79 -2.64 -9.32
N MET A 48 -3.25 -2.71 -8.07
CA MET A 48 -4.59 -3.19 -7.75
C MET A 48 -5.69 -2.28 -8.32
N ARG A 49 -5.51 -0.95 -8.29
CA ARG A 49 -6.45 -0.02 -8.96
C ARG A 49 -6.50 -0.28 -10.46
N THR A 50 -5.37 -0.59 -11.08
CA THR A 50 -5.30 -0.96 -12.52
C THR A 50 -6.06 -2.25 -12.82
N VAL A 51 -5.91 -3.27 -11.96
CA VAL A 51 -6.66 -4.53 -12.07
C VAL A 51 -8.16 -4.29 -11.92
N ILE A 52 -8.58 -3.56 -10.88
CA ILE A 52 -9.99 -3.22 -10.64
C ILE A 52 -10.58 -2.48 -11.85
N ALA A 53 -9.87 -1.48 -12.39
CA ALA A 53 -10.31 -0.74 -13.56
C ALA A 53 -10.45 -1.65 -14.80
N SER A 54 -9.56 -2.63 -14.96
CA SER A 54 -9.63 -3.59 -16.07
C SER A 54 -10.82 -4.54 -15.94
N VAL A 55 -11.07 -5.06 -14.72
CA VAL A 55 -12.24 -5.90 -14.42
C VAL A 55 -13.55 -5.14 -14.65
N ASN A 56 -13.64 -3.90 -14.17
CA ASN A 56 -14.83 -3.08 -14.35
C ASN A 56 -15.13 -2.74 -15.82
N LYS A 57 -14.11 -2.69 -16.70
CA LYS A 57 -14.31 -2.51 -18.15
C LYS A 57 -14.80 -3.76 -18.86
N ALA A 58 -14.54 -4.94 -18.29
CA ALA A 58 -14.91 -6.23 -18.87
C ALA A 58 -16.24 -6.78 -18.34
N ALA A 59 -16.79 -6.18 -17.29
CA ALA A 59 -18.11 -6.48 -16.71
C ALA A 59 -19.20 -5.65 -17.39
#